data_AF-A0A925SB59-F1
#
_entry.id   AF-A0A925SB59-F1
#
_cell.length_a   1.000
_cell.length_b   1.000
_cell.length_c   1.000
_cell.angle_alpha   90.00
_cell.angle_beta   90.00
_cell.angle_gamma   90.00
#
_symmetry.space_group_name_H-M   'P 1'
#
loop_
_entity.id
_entity.type
_entity.pdbx_description
1 polymer ?
#
loop_
_entity_poly.entity_id
_entity_poly.type
_entity_poly.pdbx_seq_one_letter_code
_entity_poly.pdbx_strand_id
1 'polypeptide(L)'
;MANMEATEVAAKVYDLTQSPNEALRAEINESIGQMSWDGRTSLTEELVRSNLLPSLLLEEMPVVDQSGNGDVEYGELVTTQSTPLAEIALTYANENWIGEHAPFSYDGFTGEEVRQLVADQGEAIRPAGAPEAESERLDGEPTEVAPEVASEVAPEVAPEVASEVASELPAEAVPDSSNDAPVERPYIVEADGTIVDANPMRADWEYEEAANAVPPIQLDVSNPDVVHPEPDITPVSEVATPQSILENPGSTTEQQLQAIKDMVASGTPPTSIVDEAGNTINVRMEVVPVSEGSDRSYVHMFAVDPETGREIPILRAISDGEGFVNQRSANGEEVSFVGTKWKKAHPDTMFGED
;
A
#
# COMPACT_ATOMS: atom_id res chain seq x y z
N MET A 1 27.38 -22.00 9.52
CA MET A 1 26.95 -22.49 8.19
C MET A 1 26.18 -21.40 7.46
N ALA A 2 25.16 -20.80 8.07
CA ALA A 2 24.39 -19.67 7.50
C ALA A 2 25.26 -18.55 6.86
N ASN A 3 26.28 -18.04 7.56
CA ASN A 3 27.13 -16.96 7.00
C ASN A 3 27.91 -17.37 5.73
N MET A 4 28.29 -18.65 5.62
CA MET A 4 29.03 -19.15 4.45
C MET A 4 28.12 -19.21 3.22
N GLU A 5 26.88 -19.63 3.43
CA GLU A 5 25.83 -19.69 2.40
C GLU A 5 25.43 -18.28 1.93
N ALA A 6 25.26 -17.33 2.86
CA ALA A 6 24.97 -15.93 2.55
C ALA A 6 26.09 -15.28 1.72
N THR A 7 27.36 -15.54 2.05
CA THR A 7 28.51 -15.02 1.32
C THR A 7 28.56 -15.54 -0.12
N GLU A 8 28.29 -16.84 -0.31
CA GLU A 8 28.26 -17.45 -1.64
C GLU A 8 27.15 -16.87 -2.51
N VAL A 9 25.94 -16.72 -1.96
CA VAL A 9 24.82 -16.11 -2.70
C VAL A 9 25.07 -14.63 -2.98
N ALA A 10 25.67 -13.88 -2.04
CA ALA A 10 26.05 -12.49 -2.29
C ALA A 10 27.06 -12.37 -3.45
N ALA A 11 28.00 -13.31 -3.60
CA ALA A 11 28.91 -13.35 -4.74
C ALA A 11 28.16 -13.59 -6.07
N LYS A 12 27.16 -14.47 -6.08
CA LYS A 12 26.30 -14.67 -7.27
C LYS A 12 25.47 -13.41 -7.59
N VAL A 13 24.97 -12.71 -6.57
CA VAL A 13 24.28 -11.41 -6.74
C VAL A 13 25.22 -10.35 -7.32
N TYR A 14 26.48 -10.31 -6.86
CA TYR A 14 27.50 -9.46 -7.47
C TYR A 14 27.62 -9.76 -8.97
N ASP A 15 27.81 -11.03 -9.35
CA ASP A 15 27.93 -11.43 -10.75
C ASP A 15 26.67 -11.08 -11.56
N LEU A 16 25.47 -11.23 -10.97
CA LEU A 16 24.20 -10.85 -11.59
C LEU A 16 24.14 -9.35 -11.92
N THR A 17 24.61 -8.49 -11.00
CA THR A 17 24.63 -7.03 -11.22
C THR A 17 25.68 -6.58 -12.23
N GLN A 18 26.73 -7.38 -12.47
CA GLN A 18 27.72 -7.10 -13.52
C GLN A 18 27.29 -7.62 -14.90
N SER A 19 26.56 -8.73 -14.94
CA SER A 19 26.12 -9.38 -16.16
C SER A 19 24.75 -10.03 -15.96
N PRO A 20 23.65 -9.27 -16.14
CA PRO A 20 22.30 -9.76 -15.95
C PRO A 20 22.02 -11.01 -16.78
N ASN A 21 21.64 -12.09 -16.11
CA ASN A 21 21.39 -13.39 -16.73
C ASN A 21 20.25 -14.11 -16.01
N GLU A 22 19.22 -14.49 -16.76
CA GLU A 22 18.02 -15.14 -16.22
C GLU A 22 18.31 -16.49 -15.56
N ALA A 23 19.27 -17.27 -16.09
CA ALA A 23 19.68 -18.53 -15.49
C ALA A 23 20.36 -18.33 -14.12
N LEU A 24 21.23 -17.33 -14.01
CA LEU A 24 21.87 -16.97 -12.74
C LEU A 24 20.84 -16.43 -11.74
N ARG A 25 19.89 -15.60 -12.21
CA ARG A 25 18.78 -15.11 -11.39
C ARG A 25 17.94 -16.27 -10.84
N ALA A 26 17.62 -17.26 -11.67
CA ALA A 26 16.87 -18.44 -11.23
C ALA A 26 17.63 -19.26 -10.17
N GLU A 27 18.95 -19.44 -10.35
CA GLU A 27 19.81 -20.14 -9.38
C GLU A 27 19.88 -19.39 -8.02
N ILE A 28 19.99 -18.06 -8.07
CA ILE A 28 19.97 -17.22 -6.86
C ILE A 28 18.62 -17.35 -6.15
N ASN A 29 17.51 -17.27 -6.88
CA ASN A 29 16.17 -17.42 -6.33
C ASN A 29 15.95 -18.79 -5.69
N GLU A 30 16.42 -19.87 -6.32
CA GLU A 30 16.38 -21.22 -5.75
C GLU A 30 17.20 -21.29 -4.46
N SER A 31 18.40 -20.72 -4.46
CA SER A 31 19.29 -20.68 -3.28
C SER A 31 18.63 -19.94 -2.11
N ILE A 32 18.06 -18.75 -2.34
CA ILE A 32 17.35 -17.97 -1.31
C ILE A 32 16.08 -18.69 -0.84
N GLY A 33 15.39 -19.39 -1.75
CA GLY A 33 14.22 -20.21 -1.43
C GLY A 33 14.53 -21.33 -0.44
N GLN A 34 15.75 -21.86 -0.46
CA GLN A 34 16.23 -22.91 0.44
C GLN A 34 16.82 -22.38 1.76
N MET A 35 17.17 -21.10 1.82
CA MET A 35 17.72 -20.47 3.03
C MET A 35 16.71 -20.39 4.17
N SER A 36 17.20 -20.57 5.39
CA SER A 36 16.44 -20.23 6.60
C SER A 36 16.26 -18.71 6.73
N TRP A 37 15.35 -18.30 7.61
CA TRP A 37 15.14 -16.88 7.91
C TRP A 37 16.42 -16.17 8.40
N ASP A 38 17.21 -16.81 9.28
CA ASP A 38 18.52 -16.31 9.72
C ASP A 38 19.52 -16.19 8.55
N GLY A 39 19.46 -17.13 7.60
CA GLY A 39 20.29 -17.12 6.39
C GLY A 39 19.95 -15.95 5.46
N ARG A 40 18.65 -15.68 5.24
CA ARG A 40 18.18 -14.52 4.47
C ARG A 40 18.57 -13.21 5.14
N THR A 41 18.42 -13.11 6.46
CA THR A 41 18.85 -11.94 7.23
C THR A 41 20.36 -11.69 7.05
N SER A 42 21.16 -12.75 7.18
CA SER A 42 22.62 -12.68 6.97
C SER A 42 22.98 -12.30 5.53
N LEU A 43 22.21 -12.76 4.53
CA LEU A 43 22.37 -12.36 3.14
C LEU A 43 22.07 -10.87 2.95
N THR A 44 20.95 -10.37 3.49
CA THR A 44 20.61 -8.94 3.45
C THR A 44 21.75 -8.10 4.05
N GLU A 45 22.23 -8.44 5.24
CA GLU A 45 23.37 -7.75 5.87
C GLU A 45 24.62 -7.77 5.00
N GLU A 46 24.91 -8.89 4.34
CA GLU A 46 26.07 -9.03 3.45
C GLU A 46 25.94 -8.16 2.19
N LEU A 47 24.75 -8.09 1.61
CA LEU A 47 24.48 -7.25 0.45
C LEU A 47 24.53 -5.76 0.81
N VAL A 48 24.07 -5.35 2.00
CA VAL A 48 24.26 -3.98 2.53
C VAL A 48 25.76 -3.69 2.67
N ARG A 49 26.48 -4.59 3.35
CA ARG A 49 27.92 -4.43 3.62
C ARG A 49 28.76 -4.34 2.34
N SER A 50 28.33 -5.02 1.29
CA SER A 50 28.99 -5.06 -0.02
C SER A 50 28.49 -3.98 -0.99
N ASN A 51 27.56 -3.12 -0.58
CA ASN A 51 26.95 -2.11 -1.42
C ASN A 51 26.29 -2.69 -2.70
N LEU A 52 25.67 -3.87 -2.57
CA LEU A 52 25.04 -4.58 -3.68
C LEU A 52 23.53 -4.33 -3.78
N LEU A 53 22.87 -3.96 -2.68
CA LEU A 53 21.41 -3.81 -2.65
C LEU A 53 20.87 -2.74 -3.60
N PRO A 54 21.46 -1.53 -3.71
CA PRO A 54 20.98 -0.54 -4.67
C PRO A 54 21.06 -1.04 -6.13
N SER A 55 22.14 -1.74 -6.47
CA SER A 55 22.32 -2.32 -7.81
C SER A 55 21.36 -3.48 -8.06
N LEU A 56 21.15 -4.33 -7.04
CA LEU A 56 20.16 -5.40 -7.11
C LEU A 56 18.74 -4.86 -7.27
N LEU A 57 18.40 -3.78 -6.56
CA LEU A 57 17.09 -3.15 -6.67
C LEU A 57 16.82 -2.67 -8.11
N LEU A 58 17.81 -2.03 -8.75
CA LEU A 58 17.71 -1.66 -10.17
C LEU A 58 17.45 -2.87 -11.08
N GLU A 59 18.10 -4.00 -10.81
CA GLU A 59 17.91 -5.20 -11.63
C GLU A 59 16.59 -5.92 -11.39
N GLU A 60 16.00 -5.76 -10.22
CA GLU A 60 14.68 -6.28 -9.91
C GLU A 60 13.56 -5.30 -10.26
N MET A 61 13.85 -4.03 -10.60
CA MET A 61 12.83 -3.06 -11.00
C MET A 61 11.89 -3.57 -12.09
N PRO A 62 12.34 -4.20 -13.20
CA PRO A 62 11.42 -4.70 -14.23
C PRO A 62 10.45 -5.79 -13.75
N VAL A 63 10.75 -6.43 -12.62
CA VAL A 63 9.90 -7.44 -11.99
C VAL A 63 8.89 -6.80 -11.04
N VAL A 64 9.27 -5.69 -10.41
CA VAL A 64 8.46 -5.01 -9.39
C VAL A 64 7.59 -3.90 -9.98
N ASP A 65 8.11 -3.12 -10.94
CA ASP A 65 7.36 -2.12 -11.72
C ASP A 65 6.46 -2.84 -12.72
N GLN A 66 5.27 -3.25 -12.25
CA GLN A 66 4.28 -3.96 -13.04
C GLN A 66 3.62 -3.04 -14.07
N SER A 67 3.56 -1.75 -13.77
CA SER A 67 3.00 -0.72 -14.63
C SER A 67 3.90 -0.40 -15.83
N GLY A 68 5.21 -0.64 -15.69
CA GLY A 68 6.25 -0.34 -16.67
C GLY A 68 6.48 1.16 -16.88
N ASN A 69 6.12 2.00 -15.91
CA ASN A 69 6.26 3.46 -16.00
C ASN A 69 7.64 3.95 -15.56
N GLY A 70 8.49 3.06 -15.02
CA GLY A 70 9.82 3.37 -14.50
C GLY A 70 9.83 3.74 -13.01
N ASP A 71 8.69 3.70 -12.35
CA ASP A 71 8.47 3.98 -10.94
C ASP A 71 7.89 2.73 -10.27
N VAL A 72 8.20 2.54 -8.99
CA VAL A 72 7.69 1.41 -8.20
C VAL A 72 6.78 1.98 -7.13
N GLU A 73 5.47 1.88 -7.34
CA GLU A 73 4.45 2.35 -6.40
C GLU A 73 4.31 1.40 -5.21
N TYR A 74 3.86 1.92 -4.06
CA TYR A 74 3.62 1.07 -2.87
C TYR A 74 2.63 -0.06 -3.15
N GLY A 75 1.62 0.19 -4.00
CA GLY A 75 0.67 -0.85 -4.43
C GLY A 75 1.37 -2.00 -5.16
N GLU A 76 2.36 -1.70 -6.00
CA GLU A 76 3.14 -2.70 -6.71
C GLU A 76 4.05 -3.46 -5.75
N LEU A 77 4.67 -2.79 -4.78
CA LEU A 77 5.47 -3.43 -3.74
C LEU A 77 4.69 -4.50 -2.96
N VAL A 78 3.44 -4.21 -2.62
CA VAL A 78 2.60 -5.09 -1.79
C VAL A 78 1.93 -6.19 -2.60
N THR A 79 1.61 -5.93 -3.87
CA THR A 79 0.86 -6.88 -4.71
C THR A 79 1.74 -7.78 -5.57
N THR A 80 3.02 -7.42 -5.78
CA THR A 80 3.95 -8.27 -6.51
C THR A 80 4.14 -9.58 -5.76
N GLN A 81 3.76 -10.70 -6.38
CA GLN A 81 4.28 -12.01 -6.01
C GLN A 81 5.76 -12.04 -6.36
N SER A 82 6.56 -11.42 -5.50
CA SER A 82 7.96 -11.17 -5.75
C SER A 82 8.73 -12.49 -5.65
N THR A 83 9.74 -12.62 -6.50
CA THR A 83 10.72 -13.70 -6.34
C THR A 83 11.45 -13.50 -5.00
N PRO A 84 12.02 -14.55 -4.38
CA PRO A 84 12.75 -14.40 -3.13
C PRO A 84 13.87 -13.33 -3.19
N LEU A 85 14.48 -13.13 -4.36
CA LEU A 85 15.48 -12.10 -4.58
C LEU A 85 14.88 -10.68 -4.57
N ALA A 86 13.74 -10.49 -5.24
CA ALA A 86 13.01 -9.24 -5.21
C ALA A 86 12.51 -8.92 -3.79
N GLU A 87 12.03 -9.92 -3.03
CA GLU A 87 11.60 -9.74 -1.63
C GLU A 87 12.72 -9.15 -0.74
N ILE A 88 13.96 -9.62 -0.91
CA ILE A 88 15.13 -9.08 -0.19
C ILE A 88 15.41 -7.62 -0.58
N ALA A 89 15.39 -7.31 -1.88
CA ALA A 89 15.62 -5.95 -2.37
C ALA A 89 14.54 -4.98 -1.87
N LEU A 90 13.27 -5.42 -1.85
CA LEU A 90 12.14 -4.62 -1.40
C LEU A 90 12.12 -4.41 0.10
N THR A 91 12.46 -5.44 0.89
CA THR A 91 12.58 -5.31 2.34
C THR A 91 13.59 -4.22 2.71
N TYR A 92 14.75 -4.23 2.04
CA TYR A 92 15.77 -3.20 2.23
C TYR A 92 15.27 -1.79 1.84
N ALA A 93 14.64 -1.66 0.67
CA ALA A 93 14.09 -0.38 0.20
C ALA A 93 13.06 0.17 1.18
N ASN A 94 12.19 -0.67 1.73
CA ASN A 94 11.20 -0.27 2.72
C ASN A 94 11.86 0.20 4.02
N GLU A 95 12.82 -0.56 4.56
CA GLU A 95 13.45 -0.27 5.85
C GLU A 95 14.37 0.97 5.81
N ASN A 96 15.09 1.18 4.72
CA ASN A 96 16.15 2.19 4.65
C ASN A 96 15.76 3.40 3.83
N TRP A 97 14.82 3.25 2.90
CA TRP A 97 14.54 4.31 1.94
C TRP A 97 13.18 4.95 2.14
N ILE A 98 12.12 4.15 2.22
CA ILE A 98 10.76 4.65 2.51
C ILE A 98 10.76 5.36 3.87
N GLY A 99 11.41 4.79 4.88
CA GLY A 99 11.51 5.39 6.21
C GLY A 99 12.24 6.75 6.26
N GLU A 100 13.27 6.96 5.44
CA GLU A 100 14.09 8.18 5.47
C GLU A 100 13.62 9.26 4.47
N HIS A 101 13.12 8.86 3.30
CA HIS A 101 12.86 9.75 2.17
C HIS A 101 11.36 9.95 1.89
N ALA A 102 10.51 9.01 2.30
CA ALA A 102 9.06 9.09 2.16
C ALA A 102 8.37 8.80 3.50
N PRO A 103 8.71 9.49 4.61
CA PRO A 103 8.20 9.12 5.94
C PRO A 103 6.67 9.19 6.05
N PHE A 104 5.97 9.80 5.07
CA PHE A 104 4.52 10.00 5.09
C PHE A 104 3.81 9.96 3.74
N SER A 105 4.45 9.58 2.63
CA SER A 105 3.77 9.46 1.34
C SER A 105 3.75 8.01 0.87
N TYR A 106 2.61 7.57 0.34
CA TYR A 106 2.47 6.36 -0.47
C TYR A 106 3.17 6.50 -1.83
N ASP A 107 3.90 7.60 -2.03
CA ASP A 107 4.68 7.83 -3.22
C ASP A 107 5.74 6.75 -3.26
N GLY A 108 5.70 5.99 -4.36
CA GLY A 108 6.70 5.00 -4.67
C GLY A 108 8.09 5.61 -4.82
N PHE A 109 9.02 4.82 -5.30
CA PHE A 109 10.32 5.34 -5.71
C PHE A 109 10.49 5.26 -7.21
N THR A 110 11.15 6.26 -7.77
CA THR A 110 11.48 6.28 -9.19
C THR A 110 12.77 5.52 -9.45
N GLY A 111 12.90 4.91 -10.62
CA GLY A 111 14.16 4.26 -11.01
C GLY A 111 15.33 5.23 -11.10
N GLU A 112 15.07 6.53 -11.29
CA GLU A 112 16.10 7.56 -11.30
C GLU A 112 16.66 7.83 -9.89
N GLU A 113 15.80 7.86 -8.87
CA GLU A 113 16.24 8.00 -7.49
C GLU A 113 17.10 6.80 -7.05
N VAL A 114 16.76 5.58 -7.49
CA VAL A 114 17.60 4.39 -7.23
C VAL A 114 18.94 4.52 -7.96
N ARG A 115 18.95 4.98 -9.22
CA ARG A 115 20.19 5.20 -9.98
C ARG A 115 21.09 6.25 -9.33
N GLN A 116 20.51 7.35 -8.84
CA GLN A 116 21.24 8.38 -8.12
C GLN A 116 21.85 7.81 -6.83
N LEU A 117 21.12 6.96 -6.11
CA LEU A 117 21.63 6.28 -4.92
C LEU A 117 22.83 5.38 -5.22
N VAL A 118 22.75 4.58 -6.29
CA VAL A 118 23.89 3.76 -6.77
C VAL A 118 25.10 4.65 -7.08
N ALA A 119 24.88 5.80 -7.72
CA ALA A 119 25.94 6.75 -8.02
C ALA A 119 26.57 7.36 -6.75
N ASP A 120 25.76 7.64 -5.72
CA ASP A 120 26.21 8.27 -4.47
C ASP A 120 26.92 7.29 -3.52
N GLN A 121 26.48 6.02 -3.48
CA GLN A 121 27.09 5.00 -2.61
C GLN A 121 28.40 4.43 -3.16
N GLY A 122 28.71 4.68 -4.44
CA GLY A 122 29.95 4.26 -5.09
C GLY A 122 29.88 2.86 -5.69
N GLU A 123 31.01 2.38 -6.22
CA GLU A 123 31.06 1.06 -6.88
C GLU A 123 30.78 -0.08 -5.89
N ALA A 124 30.00 -1.07 -6.35
CA ALA A 124 29.74 -2.28 -5.59
C ALA A 124 31.05 -2.96 -5.18
N ILE A 125 31.17 -3.30 -3.90
CA ILE A 125 32.35 -3.96 -3.37
C ILE A 125 32.13 -5.45 -3.52
N ARG A 126 33.10 -6.13 -4.13
CA ARG A 126 33.04 -7.58 -4.24
C ARG A 126 32.98 -8.23 -2.83
N PRO A 127 32.02 -9.11 -2.54
CA PRO A 127 31.90 -9.76 -1.23
C PRO A 127 33.17 -10.52 -0.86
N ALA A 128 33.52 -10.50 0.43
CA ALA A 128 34.71 -11.17 0.94
C ALA A 128 34.60 -12.68 0.78
N GLY A 129 35.48 -13.29 -0.03
CA GLY A 129 35.46 -14.73 -0.30
C GLY A 129 34.80 -15.15 -1.61
N ALA A 130 34.32 -14.18 -2.42
CA ALA A 130 34.04 -14.45 -3.82
C ALA A 130 35.35 -14.98 -4.48
N PRO A 131 35.32 -16.15 -5.13
CA PRO A 131 36.53 -16.72 -5.72
C PRO A 131 37.12 -15.69 -6.66
N GLU A 132 38.37 -15.27 -6.49
CA GLU A 132 39.02 -14.41 -7.48
C GLU A 132 38.81 -15.10 -8.82
N ALA A 133 38.03 -14.47 -9.71
CA ALA A 133 38.01 -14.91 -11.08
C ALA A 133 39.45 -14.75 -11.50
N GLU A 134 40.18 -15.87 -11.55
CA GLU A 134 41.45 -15.95 -12.20
C GLU A 134 41.14 -15.54 -13.63
N SER A 135 41.21 -14.24 -13.90
CA SER A 135 41.39 -13.72 -15.23
C SER A 135 42.71 -14.32 -15.66
N GLU A 136 42.65 -15.54 -16.19
CA GLU A 136 43.56 -16.03 -17.20
C GLU A 136 43.49 -15.00 -18.32
N ARG A 137 44.21 -13.89 -18.12
CA ARG A 137 44.87 -13.19 -19.21
C ARG A 137 45.71 -14.26 -19.87
N LEU A 138 45.14 -14.87 -20.90
CA LEU A 138 45.92 -15.44 -21.97
C LEU A 138 46.78 -14.30 -22.51
N ASP A 139 47.97 -14.13 -21.92
CA ASP A 139 49.11 -13.45 -22.52
C ASP A 139 49.61 -14.31 -23.70
N GLY A 140 48.71 -14.60 -24.63
CA GLY A 140 49.02 -15.17 -25.93
C GLY A 140 49.56 -14.05 -26.79
N GLU A 141 50.87 -14.10 -27.05
CA GLU A 141 51.54 -13.25 -28.03
C GLU A 141 50.72 -13.20 -29.34
N PRO A 142 50.58 -12.01 -29.97
CA PRO A 142 49.87 -11.89 -31.23
C PRO A 142 50.61 -12.70 -32.29
N THR A 143 50.13 -13.90 -32.59
CA THR A 143 50.59 -14.64 -33.76
C THR A 143 49.96 -13.96 -34.96
N GLU A 144 50.77 -13.16 -35.65
CA GLU A 144 50.46 -12.51 -36.92
C GLU A 144 50.23 -13.58 -37.99
N VAL A 145 48.98 -14.01 -38.16
CA VAL A 145 48.56 -14.87 -39.29
C VAL A 145 48.00 -13.98 -40.39
N ALA A 146 48.79 -13.83 -41.45
CA ALA A 146 48.40 -13.17 -42.68
C ALA A 146 47.17 -13.85 -43.32
N PRO A 147 46.22 -13.08 -43.92
CA PRO A 147 45.12 -13.66 -44.66
C PRO A 147 45.55 -13.87 -46.12
N GLU A 148 46.07 -15.06 -46.44
CA GLU A 148 46.10 -15.55 -47.83
C GLU A 148 45.29 -16.84 -47.92
N VAL A 149 43.97 -16.71 -48.16
CA VAL A 149 43.25 -17.68 -49.00
C VAL A 149 42.17 -16.95 -49.78
N ALA A 150 42.50 -16.64 -51.04
CA ALA A 150 41.51 -16.48 -52.09
C ALA A 150 40.86 -17.86 -52.35
N SER A 151 39.53 -17.94 -52.30
CA SER A 151 38.77 -18.96 -53.02
C SER A 151 37.33 -18.48 -53.21
N GLU A 152 37.18 -17.77 -54.32
CA GLU A 152 36.04 -17.74 -55.22
C GLU A 152 35.29 -19.09 -55.27
N VAL A 153 34.11 -19.17 -54.64
CA VAL A 153 33.05 -20.12 -55.03
C VAL A 153 31.70 -19.45 -54.79
N ALA A 154 31.12 -18.91 -55.87
CA ALA A 154 29.68 -18.74 -55.97
C ALA A 154 29.02 -20.11 -56.17
N PRO A 155 27.83 -20.33 -55.61
CA PRO A 155 26.79 -20.92 -56.43
C PRO A 155 25.54 -20.05 -56.43
N GLU A 156 25.27 -19.57 -57.63
CA GLU A 156 24.01 -19.09 -58.17
C GLU A 156 22.94 -20.19 -58.03
N VAL A 157 22.06 -20.10 -57.02
CA VAL A 157 20.77 -20.81 -57.05
C VAL A 157 19.69 -19.95 -56.38
N ALA A 158 18.80 -19.43 -57.22
CA ALA A 158 17.42 -19.08 -56.90
C ALA A 158 16.56 -19.55 -58.09
N PRO A 159 15.22 -19.63 -58.00
CA PRO A 159 14.31 -19.73 -56.86
C PRO A 159 13.31 -20.90 -57.08
N GLU A 160 12.16 -20.86 -56.38
CA GLU A 160 10.92 -21.60 -56.62
C GLU A 160 10.76 -22.96 -55.91
N VAL A 161 10.12 -22.89 -54.73
CA VAL A 161 9.06 -23.85 -54.42
C VAL A 161 7.86 -23.08 -53.88
N ALA A 162 6.91 -22.83 -54.78
CA ALA A 162 5.53 -22.58 -54.40
C ALA A 162 4.99 -23.84 -53.74
N SER A 163 4.48 -23.72 -52.52
CA SER A 163 3.55 -24.71 -51.97
C SER A 163 2.30 -23.96 -51.55
N GLU A 164 1.40 -23.84 -52.52
CA GLU A 164 -0.03 -23.75 -52.27
C GLU A 164 -0.44 -24.93 -51.39
N VAL A 165 -0.85 -24.66 -50.15
CA VAL A 165 -1.80 -25.52 -49.46
C VAL A 165 -2.99 -24.66 -49.10
N ALA A 166 -3.86 -24.52 -50.09
CA ALA A 166 -5.27 -24.31 -49.85
C ALA A 166 -5.80 -25.53 -49.08
N SER A 167 -6.18 -25.32 -47.82
CA SER A 167 -7.11 -26.21 -47.13
C SER A 167 -8.33 -25.38 -46.81
N GLU A 168 -9.29 -25.47 -47.73
CA GLU A 168 -10.71 -25.22 -47.48
C GLU A 168 -11.12 -25.97 -46.21
N LEU A 169 -11.52 -25.25 -45.17
CA LEU A 169 -12.40 -25.79 -44.16
C LEU A 169 -13.78 -25.13 -44.33
N PRO A 170 -14.86 -25.93 -44.44
CA PRO A 170 -16.20 -25.41 -44.63
C PRO A 170 -16.66 -24.64 -43.39
N ALA A 171 -17.40 -23.57 -43.65
CA ALA A 171 -18.19 -22.85 -42.66
C ALA A 171 -19.13 -23.84 -41.95
N GLU A 172 -18.81 -24.16 -40.69
CA GLU A 172 -19.68 -24.90 -39.80
C GLU A 172 -20.41 -23.91 -38.90
N ALA A 173 -21.71 -24.15 -38.78
CA ALA A 173 -22.72 -23.26 -38.29
C ALA A 173 -22.48 -22.80 -36.86
N VAL A 174 -22.85 -21.55 -36.60
CA VAL A 174 -23.16 -20.99 -35.28
C VAL A 174 -24.23 -21.88 -34.62
N PRO A 175 -23.96 -22.54 -33.48
CA PRO A 175 -25.01 -22.78 -32.52
C PRO A 175 -25.13 -21.52 -31.67
N ASP A 176 -26.23 -20.82 -31.88
CA ASP A 176 -26.82 -19.91 -30.89
C ASP A 176 -27.13 -20.75 -29.65
N SER A 177 -26.19 -20.79 -28.72
CA SER A 177 -26.40 -21.28 -27.37
C SER A 177 -26.31 -20.09 -26.44
N SER A 178 -27.44 -19.39 -26.31
CA SER A 178 -27.99 -19.00 -25.02
C SER A 178 -27.67 -20.10 -24.00
N ASN A 179 -26.56 -19.93 -23.29
CA ASN A 179 -26.27 -20.65 -22.07
C ASN A 179 -26.53 -19.65 -20.94
N ASP A 180 -27.82 -19.32 -20.80
CA ASP A 180 -28.40 -18.73 -19.61
C ASP A 180 -28.41 -19.82 -18.52
N ALA A 181 -27.22 -20.15 -18.03
CA ALA A 181 -27.08 -20.95 -16.84
C ALA A 181 -27.54 -20.08 -15.67
N PRO A 182 -28.53 -20.51 -14.86
CA PRO A 182 -28.89 -19.77 -13.67
C PRO A 182 -27.64 -19.70 -12.79
N VAL A 183 -27.21 -18.47 -12.48
CA VAL A 183 -26.23 -18.21 -11.42
C VAL A 183 -26.73 -18.95 -10.18
N GLU A 184 -26.04 -20.02 -9.78
CA GLU A 184 -26.34 -20.73 -8.54
C GLU A 184 -26.15 -19.74 -7.40
N ARG A 185 -27.27 -19.29 -6.83
CA ARG A 185 -27.27 -18.45 -5.64
C ARG A 185 -26.76 -19.30 -4.47
N PRO A 186 -25.81 -18.82 -3.67
CA PRO A 186 -25.45 -19.51 -2.45
C PRO A 186 -26.65 -19.48 -1.50
N TYR A 187 -27.22 -20.64 -1.20
CA TYR A 187 -28.19 -20.80 -0.12
C TYR A 187 -27.47 -21.30 1.13
N ILE A 188 -27.89 -20.81 2.28
CA ILE A 188 -27.49 -21.38 3.57
C ILE A 188 -28.60 -22.36 3.98
N VAL A 189 -28.22 -23.62 4.21
CA VAL A 189 -29.13 -24.64 4.76
C VAL A 189 -28.91 -24.68 6.26
N GLU A 190 -29.93 -24.29 7.03
CA GLU A 190 -29.89 -24.34 8.48
C GLU A 190 -30.04 -25.79 8.98
N ALA A 191 -29.67 -26.04 10.24
CA ALA A 191 -29.60 -27.38 10.82
C ALA A 191 -30.96 -28.12 10.88
N ASP A 192 -32.08 -27.40 10.74
CA ASP A 192 -33.43 -27.96 10.68
C ASP A 192 -33.91 -28.25 9.24
N GLY A 193 -33.04 -28.04 8.24
CA GLY A 193 -33.31 -28.28 6.82
C GLY A 193 -33.96 -27.11 6.10
N THR A 194 -34.09 -25.95 6.75
CA THR A 194 -34.65 -24.75 6.12
C THR A 194 -33.61 -24.07 5.24
N ILE A 195 -34.02 -23.66 4.03
CA ILE A 195 -33.15 -23.00 3.04
C ILE A 195 -33.37 -21.49 3.14
N VAL A 196 -32.31 -20.74 3.44
CA VAL A 196 -32.35 -19.26 3.56
C VAL A 196 -31.49 -18.66 2.43
N ASP A 197 -32.07 -17.72 1.67
CA ASP A 197 -31.36 -16.99 0.60
C ASP A 197 -30.37 -16.01 1.25
N ALA A 198 -29.09 -16.04 0.84
CA ALA A 198 -27.99 -15.38 1.56
C ALA A 198 -27.91 -13.84 1.37
N ASN A 199 -29.01 -13.19 0.97
CA ASN A 199 -29.02 -11.75 0.72
C ASN A 199 -30.28 -11.05 1.29
N PRO A 200 -30.24 -10.53 2.54
CA PRO A 200 -31.40 -9.89 3.15
C PRO A 200 -31.54 -8.39 2.84
N MET A 201 -30.74 -7.79 1.94
CA MET A 201 -30.76 -6.34 1.73
C MET A 201 -31.12 -5.95 0.29
N ARG A 202 -32.36 -6.23 -0.16
CA ARG A 202 -32.93 -5.45 -1.29
C ARG A 202 -34.43 -5.53 -1.53
N ALA A 203 -35.25 -5.76 -0.52
CA ALA A 203 -36.69 -5.74 -0.68
C ALA A 203 -37.34 -5.05 0.52
N ASP A 204 -37.39 -3.71 0.52
CA ASP A 204 -38.33 -2.91 1.34
C ASP A 204 -38.38 -1.39 1.01
N TRP A 205 -37.80 -0.87 -0.09
CA TRP A 205 -37.85 0.59 -0.35
C TRP A 205 -39.06 1.08 -1.18
N GLU A 206 -39.74 0.25 -1.97
CA GLU A 206 -40.89 0.73 -2.75
C GLU A 206 -42.20 0.46 -2.02
N TYR A 207 -42.63 1.38 -1.13
CA TYR A 207 -44.03 1.84 -0.93
C TYR A 207 -44.12 2.73 0.32
N GLU A 208 -44.17 4.06 0.16
CA GLU A 208 -45.01 4.98 0.97
C GLU A 208 -44.93 6.43 0.45
N GLU A 209 -45.51 6.69 -0.73
CA GLU A 209 -45.74 8.05 -1.24
C GLU A 209 -47.23 8.43 -1.21
N ALA A 210 -47.96 8.02 -0.17
CA ALA A 210 -49.39 8.36 -0.03
C ALA A 210 -49.88 8.38 1.44
N ALA A 211 -49.32 9.25 2.29
CA ALA A 211 -49.95 9.52 3.61
C ALA A 211 -49.65 10.88 4.26
N ASN A 212 -49.06 11.87 3.58
CA ASN A 212 -48.85 13.20 4.17
C ASN A 212 -49.94 14.21 3.78
N ALA A 213 -51.16 13.94 4.23
CA ALA A 213 -52.21 14.96 4.33
C ALA A 213 -52.43 15.27 5.82
N VAL A 214 -51.72 16.27 6.32
CA VAL A 214 -51.96 16.84 7.66
C VAL A 214 -53.37 17.41 7.70
N PRO A 215 -54.31 16.89 8.52
CA PRO A 215 -55.61 17.53 8.67
C PRO A 215 -55.45 18.89 9.35
N PRO A 216 -56.25 19.90 8.98
CA PRO A 216 -56.16 21.21 9.60
C PRO A 216 -56.47 21.10 11.10
N ILE A 217 -55.54 21.59 11.91
CA ILE A 217 -55.71 21.76 13.35
C ILE A 217 -56.89 22.71 13.56
N GLN A 218 -58.03 22.20 14.02
CA GLN A 218 -59.09 23.04 14.55
C GLN A 218 -58.72 23.46 15.96
N LEU A 219 -58.27 24.71 16.11
CA LEU A 219 -58.12 25.37 17.40
C LEU A 219 -59.53 25.60 17.99
N ASP A 220 -59.92 24.77 18.95
CA ASP A 220 -61.08 25.04 19.79
C ASP A 220 -60.73 26.16 20.79
N VAL A 221 -61.24 27.37 20.52
CA VAL A 221 -61.02 28.59 21.31
C VAL A 221 -62.03 28.77 22.46
N SER A 222 -62.69 27.69 22.90
CA SER A 222 -63.85 27.79 23.81
C SER A 222 -63.63 27.29 25.24
N ASN A 223 -62.39 27.28 25.76
CA ASN A 223 -62.13 26.90 27.16
C ASN A 223 -61.34 27.98 27.94
N PRO A 224 -62.01 28.84 28.72
CA PRO A 224 -61.36 29.94 29.44
C PRO A 224 -60.64 29.56 30.76
N ASP A 225 -60.55 28.27 31.13
CA ASP A 225 -60.01 27.84 32.45
C ASP A 225 -58.75 26.95 32.38
N VAL A 226 -57.95 27.05 31.31
CA VAL A 226 -56.65 26.37 31.27
C VAL A 226 -55.59 27.22 31.99
N VAL A 227 -55.36 26.89 33.26
CA VAL A 227 -54.17 27.30 34.02
C VAL A 227 -52.95 26.91 33.18
N HIS A 228 -52.26 27.92 32.62
CA HIS A 228 -51.00 27.71 31.91
C HIS A 228 -50.01 27.07 32.88
N PRO A 229 -49.54 25.83 32.65
CA PRO A 229 -48.33 25.38 33.34
C PRO A 229 -47.21 26.35 32.95
N GLU A 230 -46.43 26.78 33.93
CA GLU A 230 -45.18 27.52 33.67
C GLU A 230 -44.40 26.75 32.60
N PRO A 231 -43.86 27.44 31.57
CA PRO A 231 -43.16 26.76 30.50
C PRO A 231 -42.05 25.92 31.13
N ASP A 232 -42.12 24.62 30.91
CA ASP A 232 -41.08 23.66 31.29
C ASP A 232 -39.80 24.10 30.56
N ILE A 233 -38.93 24.78 31.30
CA ILE A 233 -37.65 25.27 30.80
C ILE A 233 -36.75 24.04 30.70
N THR A 234 -36.92 23.28 29.62
CA THR A 234 -35.95 22.27 29.22
C THR A 234 -34.58 22.95 29.19
N PRO A 235 -33.57 22.40 29.89
CA PRO A 235 -32.25 23.01 29.91
C PRO A 235 -31.76 23.11 28.48
N VAL A 236 -31.47 24.34 28.03
CA VAL A 236 -30.84 24.61 26.75
C VAL A 236 -29.57 23.79 26.74
N SER A 237 -29.50 22.76 25.88
CA SER A 237 -28.32 21.93 25.75
C SER A 237 -27.15 22.84 25.40
N GLU A 238 -26.22 23.00 26.34
CA GLU A 238 -25.03 23.81 26.16
C GLU A 238 -24.27 23.25 24.96
N VAL A 239 -24.10 24.07 23.92
CA VAL A 239 -23.41 23.64 22.70
C VAL A 239 -21.99 23.25 23.09
N ALA A 240 -21.65 21.97 22.95
CA ALA A 240 -20.32 21.48 23.28
C ALA A 240 -19.28 22.24 22.45
N THR A 241 -18.26 22.78 23.12
CA THR A 241 -17.12 23.38 22.45
C THR A 241 -16.27 22.30 21.78
N PRO A 242 -15.54 22.59 20.69
CA PRO A 242 -14.60 21.64 20.09
C PRO A 242 -13.66 21.00 21.13
N GLN A 243 -13.19 21.78 22.11
CA GLN A 243 -12.29 21.26 23.15
C GLN A 243 -13.00 20.25 24.06
N SER A 244 -14.21 20.56 24.50
CA SER A 244 -15.00 19.60 25.28
C SER A 244 -15.35 18.33 24.50
N ILE A 245 -15.42 18.38 23.16
CA ILE A 245 -15.60 17.18 22.33
C ILE A 245 -14.35 16.31 22.36
N LEU A 246 -13.15 16.90 22.28
CA LEU A 246 -11.90 16.14 22.35
C LEU A 246 -11.61 15.56 23.74
N GLU A 247 -12.04 16.26 24.80
CA GLU A 247 -11.86 15.82 26.18
C GLU A 247 -12.95 14.85 26.66
N ASN A 248 -14.03 14.69 25.88
CA ASN A 248 -15.13 13.80 26.24
C ASN A 248 -14.90 12.38 25.71
N PRO A 249 -14.72 11.37 26.57
CA PRO A 249 -14.54 9.99 26.14
C PRO A 249 -15.78 9.40 25.45
N GLY A 250 -16.95 10.03 25.60
CA GLY A 250 -18.19 9.64 24.91
C GLY A 250 -18.33 10.24 23.50
N SER A 251 -17.41 11.09 23.05
CA SER A 251 -17.45 11.64 21.70
C SER A 251 -17.02 10.62 20.65
N THR A 252 -17.72 10.60 19.52
CA THR A 252 -17.38 9.70 18.41
C THR A 252 -16.11 10.17 17.70
N THR A 253 -15.42 9.26 17.00
CA THR A 253 -14.25 9.58 16.17
C THR A 253 -14.55 10.72 15.19
N GLU A 254 -15.72 10.69 14.56
CA GLU A 254 -16.18 11.72 13.62
C GLU A 254 -16.37 13.09 14.29
N GLN A 255 -16.96 13.13 15.49
CA GLN A 255 -17.08 14.38 16.26
C GLN A 255 -15.70 14.94 16.63
N GLN A 256 -14.77 14.08 17.02
CA GLN A 256 -13.39 14.48 17.36
C GLN A 256 -12.66 15.04 16.13
N LEU A 257 -12.79 14.40 14.97
CA LEU A 257 -12.19 14.87 13.72
C LEU A 257 -12.76 16.20 13.26
N GLN A 258 -14.07 16.38 13.38
CA GLN A 258 -14.71 17.67 13.09
C GLN A 258 -14.23 18.76 14.05
N ALA A 259 -14.11 18.45 15.35
CA ALA A 259 -13.56 19.37 16.33
C ALA A 259 -12.12 19.80 15.99
N ILE A 260 -11.28 18.89 15.50
CA ILE A 260 -9.92 19.22 15.03
C ILE A 260 -9.97 20.18 13.83
N LYS A 261 -10.82 19.92 12.83
CA LYS A 261 -10.98 20.84 11.68
C LYS A 261 -11.39 22.23 12.14
N ASP A 262 -12.39 22.33 13.02
CA ASP A 262 -12.88 23.61 13.52
C ASP A 262 -11.81 24.36 14.31
N MET A 263 -11.03 23.66 15.13
CA MET A 263 -9.93 24.25 15.90
C MET A 263 -8.79 24.74 15.03
N VAL A 264 -8.34 23.94 14.05
CA VAL A 264 -7.26 24.34 13.14
C VAL A 264 -7.72 25.51 12.27
N ALA A 265 -8.96 25.49 11.77
CA ALA A 265 -9.54 26.59 11.00
C ALA A 265 -9.69 27.89 11.83
N SER A 266 -9.92 27.78 13.14
CA SER A 266 -9.98 28.93 14.04
C SER A 266 -8.61 29.59 14.30
N GLY A 267 -7.51 28.91 13.95
CA GLY A 267 -6.14 29.37 14.20
C GLY A 267 -5.69 29.27 15.66
N THR A 268 -6.48 28.63 16.52
CA THR A 268 -6.18 28.40 17.95
C THR A 268 -6.35 26.93 18.34
N PRO A 269 -5.58 26.00 17.76
CA PRO A 269 -5.59 24.62 18.25
C PRO A 269 -5.04 24.57 19.68
N PRO A 270 -5.65 23.78 20.58
CA PRO A 270 -5.14 23.60 21.92
C PRO A 270 -3.79 22.89 21.85
N THR A 271 -2.90 23.26 22.76
CA THR A 271 -1.58 22.62 22.90
C THR A 271 -1.63 21.41 23.82
N SER A 272 -2.75 21.17 24.49
CA SER A 272 -2.93 20.04 25.40
C SER A 272 -4.40 19.64 25.53
N ILE A 273 -4.65 18.35 25.76
CA ILE A 273 -5.96 17.77 26.08
C ILE A 273 -5.86 16.91 27.34
N VAL A 274 -6.99 16.64 27.98
CA VAL A 274 -7.08 15.75 29.15
C VAL A 274 -7.71 14.43 28.72
N ASP A 275 -7.05 13.32 29.01
CA ASP A 275 -7.60 11.98 28.73
C ASP A 275 -8.61 11.52 29.80
N GLU A 276 -9.24 10.36 29.58
CA GLU A 276 -10.22 9.78 30.52
C GLU A 276 -9.64 9.53 31.92
N ALA A 277 -8.33 9.27 32.02
CA ALA A 277 -7.63 9.06 33.27
C ALA A 277 -7.23 10.38 33.97
N GLY A 278 -7.52 11.53 33.36
CA GLY A 278 -7.17 12.85 33.86
C GLY A 278 -5.74 13.29 33.55
N ASN A 279 -5.01 12.57 32.70
CA ASN A 279 -3.66 12.95 32.30
C ASN A 279 -3.72 14.05 31.24
N THR A 280 -2.86 15.06 31.39
CA THR A 280 -2.65 16.07 30.36
C THR A 280 -1.68 15.57 29.32
N ILE A 281 -2.09 15.58 28.05
CA ILE A 281 -1.28 15.18 26.90
C ILE A 281 -1.05 16.42 26.05
N ASN A 282 0.21 16.75 25.76
CA ASN A 282 0.50 17.81 24.79
C ASN A 282 0.17 17.31 23.40
N VAL A 283 -0.51 18.14 22.61
CA VAL A 283 -0.95 17.78 21.27
C VAL A 283 -0.57 18.81 20.24
N ARG A 284 -0.34 18.33 19.02
CA ARG A 284 -0.29 19.13 17.80
C ARG A 284 -1.39 18.64 16.86
N MET A 285 -2.10 19.58 16.26
CA MET A 285 -3.15 19.30 15.28
C MET A 285 -2.77 19.88 13.94
N GLU A 286 -3.19 19.21 12.88
CA GLU A 286 -2.88 19.62 11.52
C GLU A 286 -4.01 19.23 10.57
N VAL A 287 -4.35 20.14 9.66
CA VAL A 287 -5.27 19.89 8.55
C VAL A 287 -4.56 20.31 7.27
N VAL A 288 -4.25 19.36 6.40
CA VAL A 288 -3.50 19.58 5.16
C VAL A 288 -4.37 19.18 3.98
N PRO A 289 -4.63 20.06 2.99
CA PRO A 289 -5.33 19.66 1.78
C PRO A 289 -4.53 18.56 1.05
N VAL A 290 -5.22 17.55 0.50
CA VAL A 290 -4.57 16.44 -0.22
C VAL A 290 -3.85 16.95 -1.47
N SER A 291 -4.39 18.00 -2.10
CA SER A 291 -3.76 18.76 -3.17
C SER A 291 -4.27 20.19 -3.19
N GLU A 292 -3.54 21.10 -3.84
CA GLU A 292 -3.95 22.51 -3.94
C GLU A 292 -5.34 22.65 -4.57
N GLY A 293 -6.27 23.28 -3.85
CA GLY A 293 -7.65 23.46 -4.29
C GLY A 293 -8.56 22.22 -4.11
N SER A 294 -8.07 21.14 -3.49
CA SER A 294 -8.91 20.00 -3.13
C SER A 294 -9.79 20.33 -1.92
N ASP A 295 -11.04 19.86 -1.97
CA ASP A 295 -11.93 19.83 -0.80
C ASP A 295 -11.56 18.68 0.17
N ARG A 296 -10.68 17.76 -0.27
CA ARG A 296 -10.16 16.68 0.59
C ARG A 296 -9.00 17.19 1.43
N SER A 297 -8.95 16.77 2.69
CA SER A 297 -7.85 17.12 3.60
C SER A 297 -7.47 15.99 4.54
N TYR A 298 -6.18 15.77 4.74
CA TYR A 298 -5.67 14.98 5.86
C TYR A 298 -5.92 15.72 7.16
N VAL A 299 -6.50 15.02 8.14
CA VAL A 299 -6.77 15.55 9.48
C VAL A 299 -6.00 14.71 10.49
N HIS A 300 -5.06 15.34 11.17
CA HIS A 300 -4.15 14.67 12.08
C HIS A 300 -4.17 15.29 13.48
N MET A 301 -4.04 14.43 14.48
CA MET A 301 -3.68 14.81 15.85
C MET A 301 -2.51 13.96 16.32
N PHE A 302 -1.50 14.61 16.86
CA PHE A 302 -0.28 14.00 17.38
C PHE A 302 -0.16 14.28 18.88
N ALA A 303 0.18 13.27 19.67
CA ALA A 303 0.72 13.46 21.01
C ALA A 303 2.19 13.87 20.89
N VAL A 304 2.59 14.93 21.60
CA VAL A 304 3.95 15.47 21.57
C VAL A 304 4.62 15.20 22.91
N ASP A 305 5.73 14.47 22.89
CA ASP A 305 6.58 14.28 24.06
C ASP A 305 7.28 15.62 24.40
N PRO A 306 7.05 16.21 25.59
CA PRO A 306 7.62 17.51 25.93
C PRO A 306 9.14 17.49 26.14
N GLU A 307 9.73 16.32 26.44
CA GLU A 307 11.16 16.19 26.67
C GLU A 307 11.93 16.00 25.37
N THR A 308 11.39 15.18 24.46
CA THR A 308 12.08 14.79 23.23
C THR A 308 11.59 15.54 22.00
N GLY A 309 10.43 16.20 22.07
CA GLY A 309 9.75 16.77 20.91
C GLY A 309 9.21 15.71 19.94
N ARG A 310 9.27 14.42 20.32
CA ARG A 310 8.81 13.34 19.46
C ARG A 310 7.30 13.36 19.34
N GLU A 311 6.82 13.29 18.11
CA GLU A 311 5.40 13.22 17.79
C GLU A 311 4.94 11.77 17.59
N ILE A 312 3.77 11.44 18.12
CA ILE A 312 3.13 10.15 17.98
C ILE A 312 1.70 10.41 17.48
N PRO A 313 1.33 9.96 16.26
CA PRO A 313 -0.03 10.16 15.78
C PRO A 313 -1.01 9.38 16.66
N ILE A 314 -2.10 10.03 17.04
CA ILE A 314 -3.14 9.48 17.91
C ILE A 314 -4.53 9.52 17.26
N LEU A 315 -4.69 10.30 16.19
CA LEU A 315 -5.89 10.34 15.35
C LEU A 315 -5.49 10.71 13.92
N ARG A 316 -6.00 9.98 12.92
CA ARG A 316 -5.77 10.25 11.49
C ARG A 316 -7.00 9.91 10.65
N ALA A 317 -7.39 10.82 9.76
CA ALA A 317 -8.42 10.58 8.77
C ALA A 317 -8.18 11.40 7.50
N ILE A 318 -8.82 11.01 6.40
CA ILE A 318 -9.00 11.84 5.21
C ILE A 318 -10.43 12.36 5.25
N SER A 319 -10.60 13.68 5.29
CA SER A 319 -11.91 14.31 5.10
C SER A 319 -12.16 14.47 3.60
N ASP A 320 -13.38 14.19 3.15
CA ASP A 320 -13.86 14.38 1.78
C ASP A 320 -14.83 15.57 1.63
N GLY A 321 -14.91 16.41 2.66
CA GLY A 321 -15.79 17.58 2.74
C GLY A 321 -17.09 17.30 3.47
N GLU A 322 -17.71 16.14 3.25
CA GLU A 322 -18.98 15.74 3.89
C GLU A 322 -18.78 14.79 5.09
N GLY A 323 -17.67 14.05 5.12
CA GLY A 323 -17.34 13.11 6.18
C GLY A 323 -15.85 12.86 6.32
N PHE A 324 -15.54 11.70 6.89
CA PHE A 324 -14.18 11.25 7.19
C PHE A 324 -14.01 9.77 6.90
N VAL A 325 -12.90 9.44 6.23
CA VAL A 325 -12.39 8.08 6.10
C VAL A 325 -11.28 7.89 7.13
N ASN A 326 -11.58 7.16 8.19
CA ASN A 326 -10.66 6.91 9.30
C ASN A 326 -9.52 5.98 8.88
N GLN A 327 -8.31 6.25 9.39
CA GLN A 327 -7.26 5.25 9.34
C GLN A 327 -7.67 4.04 10.18
N ARG A 328 -7.44 2.84 9.65
CA ARG A 328 -7.68 1.57 10.33
C ARG A 328 -6.35 0.89 10.68
N SER A 329 -6.37 0.09 11.74
CA SER A 329 -5.27 -0.79 12.07
C SER A 329 -5.18 -1.96 11.09
N ALA A 330 -4.08 -2.72 11.13
CA ALA A 330 -3.95 -3.99 10.39
C ALA A 330 -5.09 -4.99 10.65
N ASN A 331 -5.78 -4.87 11.79
CA ASN A 331 -6.92 -5.69 12.15
C ASN A 331 -8.26 -5.10 11.70
N GLY A 332 -8.26 -3.99 10.95
CA GLY A 332 -9.46 -3.28 10.50
C GLY A 332 -10.13 -2.39 11.56
N GLU A 333 -9.55 -2.25 12.75
CA GLU A 333 -10.10 -1.40 13.83
C GLU A 333 -9.80 0.07 13.57
N GLU A 334 -10.75 0.98 13.86
CA GLU A 334 -10.50 2.42 13.72
C GLU A 334 -9.40 2.90 14.68
N VAL A 335 -8.55 3.82 14.20
CA VAL A 335 -7.58 4.51 15.04
C VAL A 335 -8.29 5.54 15.92
N SER A 336 -8.35 5.31 17.23
CA SER A 336 -8.89 6.25 18.22
C SER A 336 -7.89 6.58 19.33
N PHE A 337 -8.02 7.81 19.86
CA PHE A 337 -7.15 8.36 20.91
C PHE A 337 -7.26 7.64 22.26
N VAL A 338 -8.40 7.01 22.56
CA VAL A 338 -8.69 6.40 23.86
C VAL A 338 -7.76 5.19 24.15
N GLY A 339 -7.09 4.66 23.13
CA GLY A 339 -6.08 3.63 23.28
C GLY A 339 -4.70 4.18 23.65
N THR A 340 -4.37 4.19 24.95
CA THR A 340 -3.00 4.35 25.52
C THR A 340 -1.93 3.37 24.98
N LYS A 341 -2.24 2.61 23.93
CA LYS A 341 -1.46 1.51 23.36
C LYS A 341 -1.03 1.70 21.90
N TRP A 342 -1.31 2.83 21.25
CA TRP A 342 -1.14 2.98 19.79
C TRP A 342 0.22 2.49 19.27
N LYS A 343 1.32 2.92 19.90
CA LYS A 343 2.69 2.56 19.52
C LYS A 343 3.08 1.09 19.80
N LYS A 344 2.33 0.37 20.64
CA LYS A 344 2.61 -1.03 20.99
C LYS A 344 1.75 -2.02 20.21
N ALA A 345 0.68 -1.55 19.58
CA ALA A 345 -0.34 -2.42 18.99
C ALA A 345 -0.40 -2.37 17.46
N HIS A 346 0.14 -1.34 16.79
CA HIS A 346 -0.18 -1.11 15.38
C HIS A 346 0.99 -0.57 14.53
N PRO A 347 2.04 -1.38 14.25
CA PRO A 347 3.08 -1.02 13.29
C PRO A 347 2.59 -0.95 11.83
N ASP A 348 1.46 -1.61 11.50
CA ASP A 348 1.02 -1.84 10.11
C ASP A 348 -0.37 -1.23 9.77
N THR A 349 -0.66 0.02 10.17
CA THR A 349 -1.97 0.67 9.93
C THR A 349 -2.16 1.22 8.50
N MET A 350 -3.32 1.02 7.88
CA MET A 350 -3.68 1.53 6.53
C MET A 350 -4.96 2.37 6.56
N PHE A 351 -5.14 3.31 5.63
CA PHE A 351 -6.44 3.95 5.41
C PHE A 351 -7.38 2.92 4.76
N GLY A 352 -8.56 2.71 5.36
CA GLY A 352 -9.54 1.80 4.81
C GLY A 352 -10.27 2.45 3.64
N GLU A 353 -9.80 2.21 2.42
CA GLU A 353 -10.66 2.27 1.23
C GLU A 353 -11.11 0.83 0.98
N ASP A 354 -12.41 0.55 1.22
CA ASP A 354 -13.05 -0.69 0.75
C ASP A 354 -13.25 -0.66 -0.77
#